data_AF-A0A4V1EGF1-F1
#
_entry.id   AF-A0A4V1EGF1-F1
#
_cell.length_a   1.000
_cell.length_b   1.000
_cell.length_c   1.000
_cell.angle_alpha   90.00
_cell.angle_beta   90.00
_cell.angle_gamma   90.00
#
_symmetry.space_group_name_H-M   'P 1'
#
loop_
_entity.id
_entity.type
_entity.pdbx_description
1 polymer ?
#
loop_
_entity_poly.entity_id
_entity_poly.type
_entity_poly.pdbx_seq_one_letter_code
_entity_poly.pdbx_strand_id
1 'polypeptide(L)'
;MRSEYLVSACSGAAIHVKEGQFITVIDIEGEQVADFFAEAGQNPNEYLSAGVTIDCNESLRLNVGDTIYTNLYRPMFQLVADDVGEHDLIHPCCREEMYEFFYGNGKGHSNCLDHINNSLNRHRTGITPVNLFMCTRIRRDGSISVEAPVSKETKWSSRRLWMCVWGWLRAAYRRADATEESVQQLKLL
;
A
#
# COMPACT_ATOMS: atom_id res chain seq x y z
N MET A 1 -8.35 -4.88 -22.21
CA MET A 1 -7.01 -5.51 -22.32
C MET A 1 -6.43 -5.49 -20.92
N ARG A 2 -5.87 -6.61 -20.45
CA ARG A 2 -5.25 -6.75 -19.12
C ARG A 2 -3.77 -6.41 -19.25
N SER A 3 -3.26 -5.57 -18.36
CA SER A 3 -1.84 -5.22 -18.28
C SER A 3 -1.25 -5.86 -17.04
N GLU A 4 0.00 -6.32 -17.10
CA GLU A 4 0.65 -6.94 -15.95
C GLU A 4 1.96 -6.22 -15.64
N TYR A 5 2.19 -5.93 -14.36
CA TYR A 5 3.39 -5.26 -13.89
C TYR A 5 4.01 -6.06 -12.76
N LEU A 6 5.31 -6.31 -12.86
CA LEU A 6 6.09 -6.92 -11.79
C LEU A 6 6.80 -5.81 -11.02
N VAL A 7 6.57 -5.72 -9.71
CA VAL A 7 7.28 -4.78 -8.84
C VAL A 7 8.30 -5.57 -8.02
N SER A 8 9.58 -5.27 -8.25
CA SER A 8 10.68 -5.93 -7.56
C SER A 8 10.72 -5.53 -6.09
N ALA A 9 11.30 -6.40 -5.25
CA ALA A 9 11.60 -6.07 -3.85
C ALA A 9 12.38 -4.74 -3.75
N CYS A 10 12.09 -3.96 -2.71
CA CYS A 10 12.77 -2.68 -2.45
C CYS A 10 12.72 -1.69 -3.64
N SER A 11 11.64 -1.71 -4.42
CA SER A 11 11.40 -0.79 -5.53
C SER A 11 9.93 -0.34 -5.56
N GLY A 12 9.65 0.74 -6.29
CA GLY A 12 8.31 1.22 -6.59
C GLY A 12 8.04 1.23 -8.10
N ALA A 13 6.77 1.15 -8.46
CA ALA A 13 6.29 1.38 -9.81
C ALA A 13 5.24 2.48 -9.80
N ALA A 14 4.90 3.03 -10.97
CA ALA A 14 3.79 3.95 -11.11
C ALA A 14 2.93 3.53 -12.30
N ILE A 15 1.66 3.25 -12.04
CA ILE A 15 0.76 2.67 -13.04
C ILE A 15 -0.44 3.57 -13.20
N HIS A 16 -0.71 3.99 -14.44
CA HIS A 16 -1.89 4.78 -14.77
C HIS A 16 -3.11 3.87 -14.89
N VAL A 17 -4.14 4.20 -14.10
CA VAL A 17 -5.41 3.48 -14.12
C VAL A 17 -6.52 4.49 -14.39
N LYS A 18 -7.55 4.10 -15.14
CA LYS A 18 -8.71 4.92 -15.50
C LYS A 18 -9.92 4.50 -14.68
N GLU A 19 -10.89 5.41 -14.61
CA GLU A 19 -12.20 5.12 -14.05
C GLU A 19 -12.84 3.88 -14.69
N GLY A 20 -13.45 3.03 -13.87
CA GLY A 20 -14.08 1.78 -14.29
C GLY A 20 -13.11 0.63 -14.55
N GLN A 21 -11.79 0.85 -14.40
CA GLN A 21 -10.81 -0.23 -14.41
C GLN A 21 -10.68 -0.86 -13.02
N PHE A 22 -10.10 -2.05 -13.00
CA PHE A 22 -9.77 -2.76 -11.78
C PHE A 22 -8.26 -2.80 -11.62
N ILE A 23 -7.81 -2.72 -10.38
CA ILE A 23 -6.45 -3.00 -9.98
C ILE A 23 -6.47 -4.25 -9.13
N THR A 24 -5.64 -5.23 -9.49
CA THR A 24 -5.37 -6.36 -8.61
C THR A 24 -3.95 -6.27 -8.07
N VAL A 25 -3.78 -6.23 -6.74
CA VAL A 25 -2.46 -6.35 -6.11
C VAL A 25 -2.29 -7.78 -5.62
N ILE A 26 -1.17 -8.40 -5.99
CA ILE A 26 -0.90 -9.81 -5.71
C ILE A 26 0.48 -9.96 -5.08
N ASP A 27 0.49 -10.50 -3.86
CA ASP A 27 1.68 -11.06 -3.20
C ASP A 27 2.00 -12.44 -3.81
N ILE A 28 3.07 -12.49 -4.63
CA ILE A 28 3.42 -13.70 -5.40
C ILE A 28 4.06 -14.74 -4.50
N GLU A 29 4.91 -14.31 -3.57
CA GLU A 29 5.75 -15.20 -2.76
C GLU A 29 5.31 -15.27 -1.29
N GLY A 30 4.33 -14.46 -0.89
CA GLY A 30 3.81 -14.45 0.48
C GLY A 30 4.65 -13.54 1.39
N GLU A 31 4.07 -13.19 2.54
CA GLU A 31 4.69 -12.39 3.59
C GLU A 31 5.18 -10.98 3.19
N GLN A 32 4.78 -10.48 2.03
CA GLN A 32 5.24 -9.19 1.52
C GLN A 32 4.20 -8.08 1.79
N VAL A 33 4.63 -7.00 2.46
CA VAL A 33 3.84 -5.78 2.73
C VAL A 33 4.02 -4.73 1.66
N ALA A 34 2.98 -3.89 1.51
CA ALA A 34 2.70 -3.06 0.37
C ALA A 34 2.25 -1.64 0.69
N ASP A 35 3.13 -0.64 0.65
CA ASP A 35 2.67 0.75 0.78
C ASP A 35 1.94 1.21 -0.50
N PHE A 36 0.60 1.24 -0.51
CA PHE A 36 -0.20 1.70 -1.64
C PHE A 36 -0.61 3.17 -1.49
N PHE A 37 -0.25 4.01 -2.46
CA PHE A 37 -0.62 5.42 -2.51
C PHE A 37 -1.09 5.80 -3.90
N ALA A 38 -2.00 6.77 -4.05
CA ALA A 38 -2.47 7.22 -5.35
C ALA A 38 -2.70 8.74 -5.41
N GLU A 39 -2.44 9.33 -6.57
CA GLU A 39 -2.79 10.71 -6.91
C GLU A 39 -3.91 10.72 -7.96
N ALA A 40 -4.87 11.64 -7.84
CA ALA A 40 -5.85 11.89 -8.89
C ALA A 40 -5.13 12.44 -10.14
N GLY A 41 -5.40 11.84 -11.29
CA GLY A 41 -4.58 12.01 -12.50
C GLY A 41 -4.53 13.44 -13.04
N GLN A 42 -5.51 14.28 -12.72
CA GLN A 42 -5.54 15.69 -13.11
C GLN A 42 -5.06 16.66 -12.02
N ASN A 43 -4.88 16.18 -10.79
CA ASN A 43 -4.50 17.01 -9.66
C ASN A 43 -3.68 16.21 -8.64
N PRO A 44 -2.34 16.34 -8.60
CA PRO A 44 -1.52 15.64 -7.63
C PRO A 44 -1.79 16.09 -6.17
N ASN A 45 -2.44 17.23 -5.96
CA ASN A 45 -2.84 17.67 -4.61
C ASN A 45 -4.13 17.02 -4.12
N GLU A 46 -4.81 16.27 -4.98
CA GLU A 46 -5.87 15.34 -4.61
C GLU A 46 -5.30 13.92 -4.64
N TYR A 47 -5.23 13.28 -3.48
CA TYR A 47 -4.52 12.03 -3.31
C TYR A 47 -5.21 11.14 -2.27
N LEU A 48 -4.92 9.84 -2.31
CA LEU A 48 -5.42 8.84 -1.37
C LEU A 48 -5.15 9.27 0.08
N SER A 49 -6.16 9.21 0.93
CA SER A 49 -6.05 9.56 2.34
C SER A 49 -6.56 8.43 3.22
N ALA A 50 -5.63 7.76 3.91
CA ALA A 50 -5.97 6.73 4.87
C ALA A 50 -6.80 7.29 6.04
N GLY A 51 -6.48 8.50 6.52
CA GLY A 51 -7.23 9.17 7.59
C GLY A 51 -8.68 9.47 7.20
N VAL A 52 -8.92 10.00 5.99
CA VAL A 52 -10.30 10.23 5.49
C VAL A 52 -11.01 8.89 5.27
N THR A 53 -10.29 7.87 4.84
CA THR A 53 -10.83 6.52 4.68
C THR A 53 -11.30 5.92 6.02
N ILE A 54 -10.51 6.10 7.08
CA ILE A 54 -10.91 5.70 8.45
C ILE A 54 -12.16 6.46 8.89
N ASP A 55 -12.19 7.77 8.68
CA ASP A 55 -13.31 8.63 9.07
C ASP A 55 -14.61 8.25 8.36
N CYS A 56 -14.56 8.08 7.03
CA CYS A 56 -15.74 7.77 6.22
C CYS A 56 -16.26 6.34 6.41
N ASN A 57 -15.38 5.36 6.65
CA ASN A 57 -15.77 3.97 6.89
C ASN A 57 -16.01 3.67 8.37
N GLU A 58 -15.76 4.64 9.26
CA GLU A 58 -15.83 4.49 10.73
C GLU A 58 -15.05 3.26 11.24
N SER A 59 -13.95 2.92 10.57
CA SER A 59 -13.25 1.65 10.77
C SER A 59 -11.75 1.78 10.51
N LEU A 60 -10.96 1.12 11.35
CA LEU A 60 -9.52 0.94 11.15
C LEU A 60 -9.19 -0.24 10.23
N ARG A 61 -10.20 -1.03 9.85
CA ARG A 61 -10.09 -2.16 8.91
C ARG A 61 -10.74 -1.78 7.59
N LEU A 62 -10.14 -2.24 6.49
CA LEU A 62 -10.78 -2.28 5.17
C LEU A 62 -11.46 -3.63 4.97
N ASN A 63 -12.71 -3.59 4.53
CA ASN A 63 -13.52 -4.76 4.19
C ASN A 63 -14.00 -4.68 2.74
N VAL A 64 -14.35 -5.82 2.16
CA VAL A 64 -15.02 -5.85 0.86
C VAL A 64 -16.30 -5.02 0.91
N GLY A 65 -16.43 -4.08 -0.01
CA GLY A 65 -17.50 -3.08 -0.08
C GLY A 65 -17.06 -1.67 0.32
N ASP A 66 -16.00 -1.56 1.14
CA ASP A 66 -15.51 -0.29 1.65
C ASP A 66 -14.91 0.57 0.54
N THR A 67 -15.00 1.88 0.73
CA THR A 67 -14.43 2.87 -0.19
C THR A 67 -13.14 3.43 0.39
N ILE A 68 -12.13 3.58 -0.44
CA ILE A 68 -10.91 4.34 -0.14
C ILE A 68 -11.07 5.73 -0.75
N TYR A 69 -10.80 6.75 0.06
CA TYR A 69 -11.13 8.13 -0.26
C TYR A 69 -9.89 8.98 -0.52
N THR A 70 -10.09 10.08 -1.23
CA THR A 70 -9.09 11.14 -1.34
C THR A 70 -9.06 12.01 -0.08
N ASN A 71 -8.02 12.83 0.06
CA ASN A 71 -7.94 13.91 1.05
C ASN A 71 -9.06 14.96 0.93
N LEU A 72 -9.88 14.92 -0.13
CA LEU A 72 -11.03 15.82 -0.34
C LEU A 72 -12.38 15.09 -0.13
N TYR A 73 -12.39 13.95 0.57
CA TYR A 73 -13.60 13.16 0.85
C TYR A 73 -14.32 12.67 -0.42
N ARG A 74 -13.56 12.45 -1.51
CA ARG A 74 -14.11 11.89 -2.76
C ARG A 74 -13.76 10.40 -2.85
N PRO A 75 -14.70 9.54 -3.26
CA PRO A 75 -14.40 8.14 -3.56
C PRO A 75 -13.29 8.03 -4.60
N MET A 76 -12.30 7.18 -4.32
CA MET A 76 -11.15 6.95 -5.21
C MET A 76 -11.05 5.49 -5.62
N PHE A 77 -11.27 4.57 -4.68
CA PHE A 77 -11.35 3.14 -4.95
C PHE A 77 -12.49 2.51 -4.16
N GLN A 78 -13.05 1.43 -4.68
CA GLN A 78 -13.87 0.51 -3.88
C GLN A 78 -13.16 -0.84 -3.78
N LEU A 79 -13.04 -1.36 -2.57
CA LEU A 79 -12.52 -2.71 -2.35
C LEU A 79 -13.59 -3.73 -2.75
N VAL A 80 -13.35 -4.52 -3.81
CA VAL A 80 -14.36 -5.44 -4.36
C VAL A 80 -14.07 -6.91 -4.08
N ALA A 81 -12.82 -7.26 -3.77
CA ALA A 81 -12.46 -8.58 -3.27
C ALA A 81 -11.16 -8.50 -2.47
N ASP A 82 -11.07 -9.31 -1.42
CA ASP A 82 -9.91 -9.38 -0.54
C ASP A 82 -9.78 -10.79 0.02
N ASP A 83 -8.70 -11.48 -0.37
CA ASP A 83 -8.38 -12.81 0.12
C ASP A 83 -7.52 -12.78 1.41
N VAL A 84 -7.09 -11.60 1.89
CA VAL A 84 -6.17 -11.44 3.02
C VAL A 84 -6.89 -10.94 4.27
N GLY A 85 -7.72 -9.90 4.17
CA GLY A 85 -8.51 -9.37 5.29
C GLY A 85 -7.73 -8.51 6.29
N GLU A 86 -6.46 -8.21 6.00
CA GLU A 86 -5.55 -7.49 6.90
C GLU A 86 -4.76 -6.44 6.11
N HIS A 87 -5.02 -5.17 6.42
CA HIS A 87 -4.41 -3.98 5.84
C HIS A 87 -4.29 -2.91 6.93
N ASP A 88 -3.20 -2.16 6.92
CA ASP A 88 -2.97 -1.08 7.86
C ASP A 88 -3.25 0.29 7.23
N LEU A 89 -3.91 1.16 7.98
CA LEU A 89 -4.30 2.51 7.56
C LEU A 89 -3.63 3.62 8.40
N ILE A 90 -2.77 3.27 9.36
CA ILE A 90 -2.33 4.21 10.39
C ILE A 90 -0.82 4.48 10.37
N HIS A 91 -0.02 3.56 9.84
CA HIS A 91 1.42 3.76 9.76
C HIS A 91 1.81 4.58 8.53
N PRO A 92 2.69 5.60 8.69
CA PRO A 92 3.24 6.31 7.55
C PRO A 92 4.22 5.41 6.80
N CYS A 93 4.57 5.81 5.58
CA CYS A 93 5.66 5.19 4.85
C CYS A 93 6.93 5.15 5.71
N CYS A 94 7.64 4.03 5.65
CA CYS A 94 9.01 3.99 6.13
C CYS A 94 9.88 4.98 5.34
N ARG A 95 10.85 5.57 6.04
CA ARG A 95 11.72 6.67 5.58
C ARG A 95 13.03 6.65 6.36
N GLU A 96 14.05 7.34 5.84
CA GLU A 96 15.40 7.42 6.45
C GLU A 96 15.33 7.71 7.96
N GLU A 97 14.49 8.65 8.40
CA GLU A 97 14.38 9.03 9.81
C GLU A 97 13.80 7.93 10.70
N MET A 98 12.90 7.10 10.16
CA MET A 98 12.36 5.94 10.86
C MET A 98 13.46 4.90 11.08
N TYR A 99 14.21 4.61 10.01
CA TYR A 99 15.31 3.66 10.04
C TYR A 99 16.43 4.08 10.99
N GLU A 100 16.79 5.36 10.95
CA GLU A 100 17.78 5.91 11.87
C GLU A 100 17.31 5.80 13.32
N PHE A 101 16.05 6.13 13.59
CA PHE A 101 15.50 6.08 14.95
C PHE A 101 15.41 4.66 15.52
N PHE A 102 14.89 3.70 14.76
CA PHE A 102 14.65 2.34 15.26
C PHE A 102 15.88 1.43 15.15
N TYR A 103 16.75 1.65 14.16
CA TYR A 103 17.80 0.71 13.80
C TYR A 103 19.20 1.33 13.65
N GLY A 104 19.32 2.67 13.66
CA GLY A 104 20.60 3.38 13.56
C GLY A 104 21.31 3.22 12.20
N ASN A 105 20.56 2.88 11.15
CA ASN A 105 21.10 2.62 9.80
C ASN A 105 20.31 3.37 8.72
N GLY A 106 19.77 4.55 9.01
CA GLY A 106 18.84 5.23 8.11
C GLY A 106 19.48 5.75 6.84
N LYS A 107 20.71 6.26 6.93
CA LYS A 107 21.37 6.93 5.82
C LYS A 107 21.54 6.01 4.60
N GLY A 108 20.90 6.37 3.50
CA GLY A 108 20.95 5.60 2.25
C GLY A 108 20.18 4.28 2.30
N HIS A 109 19.40 4.03 3.36
CA HIS A 109 18.53 2.89 3.44
C HIS A 109 17.39 3.05 2.44
N SER A 110 17.16 2.02 1.62
CA SER A 110 15.99 1.93 0.74
C SER A 110 14.72 2.17 1.57
N ASN A 111 13.76 2.97 1.09
CA ASN A 111 12.56 3.30 1.88
C ASN A 111 11.34 3.64 1.01
N CYS A 112 10.13 3.44 1.54
CA CYS A 112 8.89 3.53 0.76
C CYS A 112 8.62 4.96 0.31
N LEU A 113 8.91 5.93 1.17
CA LEU A 113 8.71 7.34 0.86
C LEU A 113 9.48 7.75 -0.40
N ASP A 114 10.75 7.37 -0.49
CA ASP A 114 11.58 7.65 -1.66
C ASP A 114 11.09 6.91 -2.90
N HIS A 115 10.74 5.63 -2.80
CA HIS A 115 10.24 4.87 -3.95
C HIS A 115 8.94 5.42 -4.51
N ILE A 116 8.01 5.82 -3.65
CA ILE A 116 6.74 6.43 -4.06
C ILE A 116 7.01 7.79 -4.69
N ASN A 117 7.81 8.64 -4.04
CA ASN A 117 8.18 9.95 -4.58
C ASN A 117 8.87 9.85 -5.94
N ASN A 118 9.86 8.97 -6.09
CA ASN A 118 10.57 8.72 -7.34
C ASN A 118 9.61 8.19 -8.42
N SER A 119 8.79 7.19 -8.08
CA SER A 119 7.82 6.60 -8.99
C SER A 119 6.79 7.61 -9.46
N LEU A 120 6.42 8.58 -8.62
CA LEU A 120 5.47 9.65 -8.95
C LEU A 120 6.14 10.93 -9.49
N ASN A 121 7.48 11.01 -9.50
CA ASN A 121 8.22 12.24 -9.75
C ASN A 121 7.72 13.40 -8.86
N ARG A 122 7.79 13.18 -7.54
CA ARG A 122 7.31 14.06 -6.47
C ARG A 122 8.35 14.19 -5.37
N HIS A 123 8.15 15.19 -4.51
CA HIS A 123 8.94 15.42 -3.30
C HIS A 123 8.01 15.69 -2.11
N ARG A 124 7.28 14.66 -1.67
CA ARG A 124 6.46 14.73 -0.46
C ARG A 124 7.34 14.46 0.76
N THR A 125 7.16 15.25 1.81
CA THR A 125 7.87 15.10 3.10
C THR A 125 7.29 13.99 3.98
N GLY A 126 6.07 13.53 3.68
CA GLY A 126 5.41 12.43 4.35
C GLY A 126 4.25 11.90 3.52
N ILE A 127 4.03 10.59 3.61
CA ILE A 127 2.94 9.87 2.96
C ILE A 127 2.38 8.89 3.99
N THR A 128 1.06 8.88 4.15
CA THR A 128 0.33 7.83 4.87
C THR A 128 -0.41 6.99 3.83
N PRO A 129 0.17 5.86 3.42
CA PRO A 129 -0.42 4.99 2.41
C PRO A 129 -1.55 4.13 3.01
N VAL A 130 -2.17 3.31 2.17
CA VAL A 130 -2.82 2.08 2.63
C VAL A 130 -1.77 0.98 2.57
N ASN A 131 -1.35 0.48 3.72
CA ASN A 131 -0.34 -0.58 3.81
C ASN A 131 -1.00 -1.94 3.60
N LEU A 132 -1.03 -2.43 2.35
CA LEU A 132 -1.68 -3.69 2.03
C LEU A 132 -0.91 -4.86 2.65
N PHE A 133 -1.65 -5.87 3.13
CA PHE A 133 -1.12 -7.09 3.74
C PHE A 133 -0.37 -6.88 5.07
N MET A 134 -0.21 -5.63 5.52
CA MET A 134 0.39 -5.30 6.81
C MET A 134 -0.54 -5.69 7.95
N CYS A 135 0.01 -6.44 8.89
CA CYS A 135 -0.70 -6.98 10.03
C CYS A 135 -0.46 -6.10 11.27
N THR A 136 -1.32 -5.11 11.50
CA THR A 136 -1.24 -4.27 12.69
C THR A 136 -2.24 -4.73 13.75
N ARG A 137 -1.81 -4.78 15.01
CA ARG A 137 -2.67 -5.02 16.16
C ARG A 137 -2.74 -3.81 17.06
N ILE A 138 -3.96 -3.47 17.47
CA ILE A 138 -4.23 -2.47 18.48
C ILE A 138 -4.84 -3.19 19.67
N ARG A 139 -4.19 -3.08 20.83
CA ARG A 139 -4.64 -3.69 22.09
C ARG A 139 -5.57 -2.74 22.83
N ARG A 140 -6.32 -3.27 23.81
CA ARG A 140 -7.28 -2.50 24.61
C ARG A 140 -6.64 -1.37 25.43
N ASP A 141 -5.37 -1.52 25.77
CA ASP A 141 -4.59 -0.49 26.47
C ASP A 141 -4.08 0.63 25.53
N GLY A 142 -4.42 0.56 24.24
CA GLY A 142 -3.98 1.51 23.22
C GLY A 142 -2.60 1.21 22.62
N SER A 143 -1.91 0.15 23.07
CA SER A 143 -0.63 -0.24 22.48
C SER A 143 -0.81 -0.83 21.08
N ILE A 144 0.17 -0.57 20.23
CA ILE A 144 0.19 -0.99 18.82
C ILE A 144 1.38 -1.90 18.59
N SER A 145 1.20 -2.97 17.80
CA SER A 145 2.31 -3.78 17.30
C SER A 145 2.10 -4.12 15.83
N VAL A 146 3.20 -4.10 15.08
CA VAL A 146 3.27 -4.66 13.73
C VAL A 146 3.68 -6.12 13.86
N GLU A 147 2.82 -7.03 13.43
CA GLU A 147 3.03 -8.48 13.47
C GLU A 147 3.42 -9.00 12.09
N ALA A 148 3.88 -10.26 12.03
CA ALA A 148 4.18 -10.91 10.76
C ALA A 148 2.94 -10.89 9.84
N PRO A 149 3.10 -10.59 8.54
CA PRO A 149 1.99 -10.65 7.59
C PRO A 149 1.38 -12.05 7.55
N VAL A 150 0.06 -12.10 7.35
CA VAL A 150 -0.68 -13.38 7.29
C VAL A 150 -0.79 -13.94 5.88
N SER A 151 -0.24 -13.25 4.87
CA SER A 151 -0.18 -13.73 3.49
C SER A 151 0.76 -14.94 3.41
N LYS A 152 0.32 -16.02 2.73
CA LYS A 152 1.09 -17.27 2.60
C LYS A 152 1.31 -17.61 1.13
N GLU A 153 2.48 -18.16 0.82
CA GLU A 153 2.78 -18.79 -0.47
C GLU A 153 1.81 -19.97 -0.69
N THR A 154 1.04 -19.98 -1.78
CA THR A 154 0.27 -21.19 -2.16
C THR A 154 0.38 -21.45 -3.66
N LYS A 155 0.69 -22.72 -3.99
CA LYS A 155 1.00 -23.22 -5.35
C LYS A 155 -0.08 -22.96 -6.41
N TRP A 156 -1.30 -22.53 -6.06
CA TRP A 156 -2.40 -22.37 -7.03
C TRP A 156 -3.38 -21.22 -6.75
N SER A 157 -3.12 -20.34 -5.78
CA SER A 157 -3.95 -19.14 -5.55
C SER A 157 -3.14 -18.04 -4.89
N SER A 158 -2.38 -17.30 -5.69
CA SER A 158 -1.79 -16.03 -5.27
C SER A 158 -2.91 -15.13 -4.72
N ARG A 159 -2.83 -14.71 -3.44
CA ARG A 159 -3.90 -13.93 -2.78
C ARG A 159 -3.97 -12.54 -3.37
N ARG A 160 -5.20 -12.06 -3.59
CA ARG A 160 -5.46 -10.89 -4.41
C ARG A 160 -6.27 -9.88 -3.64
N LEU A 161 -5.85 -8.63 -3.73
CA LEU A 161 -6.71 -7.50 -3.41
C LEU A 161 -7.22 -6.90 -4.71
N TRP A 162 -8.52 -6.79 -4.87
CA TRP A 162 -9.15 -6.20 -6.05
C TRP A 162 -9.79 -4.88 -5.69
N MET A 163 -9.38 -3.83 -6.38
CA MET A 163 -9.91 -2.48 -6.17
C MET A 163 -10.52 -1.99 -7.48
N CYS A 164 -11.79 -1.60 -7.44
CA CYS A 164 -12.42 -0.88 -8.53
C CYS A 164 -12.01 0.60 -8.46
N VAL A 165 -11.63 1.16 -9.59
CA VAL A 165 -11.09 2.52 -9.69
C VAL A 165 -12.18 3.53 -10.02
N TRP A 166 -12.31 4.54 -9.17
CA TRP A 166 -13.13 5.72 -9.38
C TRP A 166 -12.20 6.89 -9.75
N GLY A 167 -11.77 6.97 -11.01
CA GLY A 167 -10.95 8.08 -11.53
C GLY A 167 -9.59 7.69 -12.14
N TRP A 168 -8.78 8.67 -12.55
CA TRP A 168 -7.43 8.40 -13.08
C TRP A 168 -6.40 8.37 -11.95
N LEU A 169 -5.53 7.35 -11.88
CA LEU A 169 -4.69 7.12 -10.68
C LEU A 169 -3.26 6.69 -11.04
N ARG A 170 -2.28 7.05 -10.20
CA ARG A 170 -0.87 6.60 -10.29
C ARG A 170 -0.45 5.97 -8.96
N ALA A 171 -0.21 4.66 -8.92
CA ALA A 171 0.06 3.92 -7.68
C ALA A 171 1.49 3.40 -7.52
N ALA A 172 2.08 3.48 -6.32
CA ALA A 172 3.44 3.02 -5.96
C ALA A 172 3.47 2.10 -4.71
N TYR A 173 4.62 1.47 -4.40
CA TYR A 173 4.76 0.25 -3.56
C TYR A 173 6.16 0.08 -2.91
N ARG A 174 6.33 -0.55 -1.71
CA ARG A 174 7.59 -1.19 -1.18
C ARG A 174 7.42 -2.02 0.14
N ARG A 175 8.46 -2.82 0.48
CA ARG A 175 8.76 -3.71 1.65
C ARG A 175 9.23 -2.98 2.92
N ALA A 176 8.74 -3.36 4.10
CA ALA A 176 9.45 -3.17 5.38
C ALA A 176 10.42 -4.35 5.62
N ASP A 177 11.60 -4.07 6.17
CA ASP A 177 12.81 -4.92 6.23
C ASP A 177 12.63 -6.45 6.28
N ALA A 178 13.42 -7.14 5.45
CA ALA A 178 13.86 -8.49 5.78
C ALA A 178 15.24 -8.75 5.17
N THR A 179 16.03 -9.57 5.84
CA THR A 179 17.40 -10.02 5.54
C THR A 179 17.60 -10.45 4.07
N GLU A 180 18.83 -10.32 3.55
CA GLU A 180 19.23 -10.46 2.13
C GLU A 180 18.85 -11.78 1.39
N GLU A 181 18.22 -12.76 2.04
CA GLU A 181 18.05 -14.12 1.49
C GLU A 181 16.67 -14.45 0.87
N SER A 182 15.72 -13.53 0.80
CA SER A 182 14.41 -13.79 0.14
C SER A 182 13.98 -12.64 -0.78
N VAL A 183 14.28 -12.77 -2.07
CA VAL A 183 13.86 -11.81 -3.11
C VAL A 183 12.42 -12.14 -3.54
N GLN A 184 11.45 -11.43 -2.95
CA GLN A 184 10.03 -11.65 -3.20
C GLN A 184 9.39 -10.60 -4.13
N GLN A 185 8.52 -11.03 -5.05
CA GLN A 185 7.93 -10.19 -6.10
C GLN A 185 6.42 -9.93 -5.93
N LEU A 186 5.96 -8.80 -6.47
CA LEU A 186 4.54 -8.41 -6.54
C LEU A 186 4.03 -8.33 -7.98
N LYS A 187 2.78 -8.74 -8.21
CA LYS A 187 2.10 -8.59 -9.51
C LYS A 187 0.93 -7.62 -9.41
N LEU A 188 0.89 -6.63 -10.30
CA LEU A 188 -0.31 -5.83 -10.57
C LEU A 188 -1.01 -6.33 -11.83
N LEU A 189 -2.33 -6.49 -11.80
CA LEU A 189 -3.18 -6.83 -12.96
C LEU A 189 -4.24 -5.78 -13.24
#